data_AF-A0A962B5M8-F1
#
_entry.id   AF-A0A962B5M8-F1
#
_cell.length_a   1.000
_cell.length_b   1.000
_cell.length_c   1.000
_cell.angle_alpha   90.00
_cell.angle_beta   90.00
_cell.angle_gamma   90.00
#
_symmetry.space_group_name_H-M   'P 1'
#
loop_
_entity.id
_entity.type
_entity.pdbx_description
1 polymer ?
#
loop_
_entity_poly.entity_id
_entity_poly.type
_entity_poly.pdbx_seq_one_letter_code
_entity_poly.pdbx_strand_id
1 'polypeptide(L)' 'MSELTIAVEAPLAANAGVSGRALPEGDPFVAWLDLMEAMEALCPAWPPPDPRPGRDYRL' A
#
# COMPACT_ATOMS: atom_id res chain seq x y z
N MET A 1 7.49 -26.51 -27.34
CA MET A 1 7.35 -26.08 -25.93
C MET A 1 7.28 -24.58 -25.96
N SER A 2 6.08 -24.01 -25.84
CA SER A 2 5.86 -22.57 -25.94
C SER A 2 6.27 -21.89 -24.64
N GLU A 3 7.24 -20.99 -24.71
CA GLU A 3 7.62 -20.11 -23.60
C GLU A 3 6.54 -19.04 -23.42
N LEU A 4 5.83 -19.11 -22.29
CA LEU A 4 4.86 -18.09 -21.88
C LEU A 4 5.65 -16.89 -21.36
N THR A 5 5.89 -15.91 -22.23
CA THR A 5 6.46 -14.62 -21.85
C THR A 5 5.43 -13.90 -21.00
N ILE A 6 5.58 -13.95 -19.68
CA ILE A 6 4.79 -13.14 -18.74
C ILE A 6 5.23 -11.69 -18.99
N ALA A 7 4.47 -10.96 -19.79
CA ALA A 7 4.57 -9.52 -19.87
C ALA A 7 4.13 -8.98 -18.50
N VAL A 8 5.10 -8.73 -17.63
CA VAL A 8 4.87 -7.98 -16.38
C VAL A 8 4.53 -6.56 -16.81
N GLU A 9 3.23 -6.28 -16.91
CA GLU A 9 2.71 -4.92 -17.02
C GLU A 9 3.35 -4.06 -15.92
N ALA A 10 3.94 -2.93 -16.33
CA ALA A 10 4.67 -2.07 -15.42
C ALA A 10 3.71 -1.57 -14.33
N PRO A 11 4.09 -1.65 -13.03
CA PRO A 11 3.22 -1.14 -11.97
C PRO A 11 2.96 0.35 -12.22
N LEU A 12 1.70 0.77 -12.01
CA LEU A 12 1.19 2.13 -12.23
C LEU A 12 2.13 3.28 -11.81
N ALA A 13 3.02 3.03 -10.85
CA ALA A 13 4.08 3.92 -10.39
C ALA A 13 4.97 4.48 -11.51
N ALA A 14 5.26 3.71 -12.57
CA ALA A 14 6.10 4.16 -13.69
C ALA A 14 5.46 5.32 -14.47
N ASN A 15 4.12 5.37 -14.54
CA ASN A 15 3.37 6.39 -15.28
C ASN A 15 3.02 7.63 -14.43
N ALA A 16 3.25 7.57 -13.12
CA ALA A 16 2.91 8.66 -12.19
C ALA A 16 4.04 9.70 -12.01
N GLY A 17 5.14 9.60 -12.77
CA GLY A 17 6.31 10.47 -12.61
C GLY A 17 7.05 10.30 -11.27
N VAL A 18 6.68 9.29 -10.50
CA VAL A 18 7.36 8.94 -9.25
C VAL A 18 8.66 8.23 -9.66
N SER A 19 9.78 8.95 -9.56
CA SER A 19 11.10 8.33 -9.69
C SER A 19 11.15 7.16 -8.72
N GLY A 20 11.24 5.94 -9.27
CA GLY A 20 11.25 4.71 -8.48
C GLY A 20 12.37 4.80 -7.46
N ARG A 21 12.00 5.10 -6.21
CA ARG A 21 12.96 5.06 -5.11
C ARG A 21 13.38 3.60 -5.01
N ALA A 22 14.68 3.36 -5.16
CA ALA A 22 15.24 2.01 -4.99
C ALA A 22 14.68 1.43 -3.69
N LEU A 23 14.03 0.26 -3.78
CA LEU A 23 13.62 -0.44 -2.57
C LEU A 23 14.89 -0.68 -1.74
N PRO A 24 14.85 -0.47 -0.42
CA PRO A 24 15.97 -0.83 0.43
C PRO A 24 16.32 -2.30 0.20
N GLU A 25 17.61 -2.62 0.11
CA GLU A 25 18.09 -4.00 0.08
C GLU A 25 17.64 -4.70 1.37
N GLY A 26 16.88 -5.79 1.23
CA GLY A 26 16.33 -6.53 2.37
C GLY A 26 15.12 -7.37 1.99
N ASP A 27 14.70 -8.25 2.90
CA ASP A 27 13.46 -9.00 2.73
C ASP A 27 12.26 -8.03 2.77
N PRO A 28 11.48 -7.90 1.69
CA PRO A 28 10.33 -7.00 1.65
C PRO A 28 9.28 -7.36 2.71
N PHE A 29 9.22 -8.61 3.16
CA PHE A 29 8.31 -9.02 4.22
C PHE A 29 8.71 -8.42 5.57
N VAL A 30 10.01 -8.39 5.88
CA VAL A 30 10.54 -7.78 7.11
C VAL A 30 10.30 -6.28 7.13
N ALA A 31 10.61 -5.59 6.02
CA ALA A 31 10.35 -4.16 5.90
C ALA A 31 8.85 -3.80 6.05
N TRP A 32 7.97 -4.69 5.59
CA TRP A 32 6.53 -4.52 5.78
C TRP A 32 6.10 -4.72 7.24
N LEU A 33 6.66 -5.71 7.93
CA LEU A 33 6.40 -5.92 9.36
C LEU A 33 6.85 -4.73 10.20
N ASP A 34 8.07 -4.21 9.96
CA ASP A 34 8.59 -3.02 10.66
C ASP A 34 7.69 -1.80 10.46
N LEU A 35 7.16 -1.62 9.23
CA LEU A 35 6.22 -0.56 8.93
C LEU A 35 4.91 -0.71 9.71
N MET A 36 4.38 -1.92 9.77
CA MET A 36 3.13 -2.20 10.52
C MET A 36 3.33 -1.94 12.02
N GLU A 37 4.46 -2.37 12.59
CA GLU A 37 4.81 -2.10 13.99
C GLU A 37 4.92 -0.59 14.26
N ALA A 38 5.60 0.15 13.38
CA ALA A 38 5.69 1.60 13.50
C ALA A 38 4.30 2.27 13.37
N MET A 39 3.46 1.78 12.47
CA MET A 39 2.08 2.27 12.31
C MET A 39 1.25 2.07 13.58
N GLU A 40 1.34 0.89 14.21
CA GLU A 40 0.64 0.58 15.46
C GLU A 40 1.12 1.48 16.61
N ALA A 41 2.43 1.73 16.70
CA ALA A 41 2.99 2.62 17.70
C ALA A 41 2.53 4.08 17.53
N LEU A 42 2.38 4.54 16.28
CA LEU A 42 1.93 5.90 15.96
C LEU A 42 0.41 6.06 16.09
N CYS A 43 -0.34 5.00 15.83
CA CYS A 43 -1.81 5.00 15.83
C CYS A 43 -2.35 3.96 16.82
N PRO A 44 -2.23 4.19 18.15
CA PRO A 44 -2.69 3.24 19.17
C PRO A 44 -4.20 3.00 19.13
N ALA A 45 -4.95 3.93 18.53
CA ALA A 45 -6.35 3.74 18.17
C ALA A 45 -6.55 4.24 16.73
N TRP A 46 -7.15 3.39 15.89
CA TRP A 46 -7.54 3.81 14.55
C TRP A 46 -8.67 4.83 14.65
N PRO A 47 -8.61 5.98 13.94
CA PRO A 47 -9.71 6.91 13.94
C PRO A 47 -10.96 6.23 13.38
N PRO A 48 -12.15 6.45 13.97
CA PRO A 48 -13.38 5.98 13.38
C PRO A 48 -13.52 6.63 11.99
N PRO A 49 -14.03 5.90 10.98
CA PRO A 49 -14.28 6.48 9.69
C PRO A 49 -15.28 7.64 9.80
N ASP A 50 -15.08 8.68 8.99
CA ASP A 50 -16.01 9.81 8.95
C ASP A 50 -17.42 9.32 8.60
N PRO A 51 -18.45 9.76 9.35
CA PRO A 51 -19.81 9.32 9.10
C PRO A 51 -20.34 9.98 7.83
N ARG A 52 -20.89 9.17 6.93
CA ARG A 52 -21.42 9.60 5.64
C ARG A 52 -22.93 9.87 5.72
N PRO A 53 -23.39 11.11 5.46
CA PRO A 53 -24.83 11.40 5.37
C PRO A 53 -25.52 10.49 4.36
N GLY A 54 -26.67 9.91 4.73
CA GLY A 54 -27.43 9.00 3.87
C GLY A 54 -26.98 7.53 3.91
N ARG A 55 -25.76 7.24 4.42
CA ARG A 55 -25.31 5.87 4.74
C ARG A 55 -25.46 5.57 6.23
N ASP A 56 -24.95 6.47 7.07
CA ASP A 56 -24.78 6.23 8.50
C ASP A 56 -25.85 6.92 9.35
N TYR A 57 -26.52 7.94 8.81
CA TYR A 57 -27.67 8.62 9.42
C TYR A 57 -28.54 9.32 8.37
N ARG A 58 -29.82 9.55 8.70
CA ARG A 58 -30.75 10.38 7.92
C ARG A 58 -30.88 11.75 8.59
N LEU A 59 -30.82 12.81 7.77
CA LEU A 59 -31.12 14.18 8.18
C LEU A 59 -32.63 14.40 8.27
#